data_AF-X0B6Y4-F1
#
_entry.id   AF-X0B6Y4-F1
#
_cell.length_a   1.000
_cell.length_b   1.000
_cell.length_c   1.000
_cell.angle_alpha   90.00
_cell.angle_beta   90.00
_cell.angle_gamma   90.00
#
_symmetry.space_group_name_H-M   'P 1'
#
loop_
_entity.id
_entity.type
_entity.pdbx_description
1 polymer ?
#
loop_
_entity_poly.entity_id
_entity_poly.type
_entity_poly.pdbx_seq_one_letter_code
_entity_poly.pdbx_strand_id
1 'polypeptide(L)'
;MDAHALLSSQGWRGTGHSLHKTDDSIGLAKPLLLNRKDNTRGLGQKQHFTSDQWWMNAFDEQLKGIDTSKEGKVVQTVTTGKLNALEKNLGKYSVYTTFVRGGFLEGTIDKLTINDSSTESSETESSDQQEGDKFDKDKPRKETKEEKKVRKEAKRKRKEARAARRAEKATRRELKSKSKKSSKSSKSSAESSDADEEKKRRRAKKEEKRRQRAKEARK
;
A
#
# COMPACT_ATOMS: atom_id res chain seq x y z
N MET A 1 27.89 -0.96 40.43
CA MET A 1 29.26 -0.67 39.96
C MET A 1 29.22 0.61 39.16
N ASP A 2 30.08 1.57 39.47
CA ASP A 2 30.21 2.79 38.68
C ASP A 2 31.24 2.56 37.56
N ALA A 3 30.73 2.37 36.34
CA ALA A 3 31.56 2.11 35.17
C ALA A 3 32.39 3.34 34.77
N HIS A 4 31.89 4.55 35.04
CA HIS A 4 32.60 5.77 34.69
C HIS A 4 33.86 5.92 35.54
N ALA A 5 33.74 5.73 36.86
CA ALA A 5 34.87 5.78 37.78
C ALA A 5 35.96 4.75 37.43
N LEU A 6 35.56 3.51 37.08
CA LEU A 6 36.50 2.48 36.64
C LEU A 6 37.22 2.85 35.34
N LEU A 7 36.50 3.32 34.33
CA LEU A 7 37.10 3.72 33.06
C LEU A 7 38.04 4.93 33.23
N SER A 8 37.65 5.92 34.04
CA SER A 8 38.52 7.05 34.37
C SER A 8 39.77 6.60 35.13
N SER A 9 39.66 5.64 36.05
CA SER A 9 40.83 5.06 36.73
C SER A 9 41.79 4.32 35.77
N GLN A 10 41.27 3.81 34.66
CA GLN A 10 42.03 3.14 33.60
C GLN A 10 42.60 4.13 32.57
N GLY A 11 42.44 5.44 32.79
CA GLY A 11 42.97 6.48 31.92
C GLY A 11 42.05 6.89 30.78
N TRP A 12 40.77 6.52 30.81
CA TRP A 12 39.80 7.06 29.87
C TRP A 12 39.54 8.54 30.16
N ARG A 13 39.58 9.36 29.09
CA ARG A 13 39.52 10.83 29.16
C ARG A 13 38.12 11.38 29.45
N GLY A 14 37.11 10.51 29.51
CA GLY A 14 35.73 10.84 29.86
C GLY A 14 34.82 11.05 28.66
N THR A 15 33.60 11.50 28.95
CA THR A 15 32.52 11.62 27.96
C THR A 15 32.91 12.53 26.79
N GLY A 16 32.66 12.08 25.56
CA GLY A 16 32.99 12.82 24.34
C GLY A 16 34.34 12.45 23.71
N HIS A 17 35.14 11.62 24.39
CA HIS A 17 36.33 10.99 23.84
C HIS A 17 36.04 9.53 23.52
N SER A 18 36.74 9.00 22.54
CA SER A 18 36.65 7.56 22.25
C SER A 18 37.29 6.75 23.39
N LEU A 19 37.08 5.44 23.41
CA LEU A 19 37.76 4.55 24.38
C LEU A 19 39.25 4.34 24.04
N HIS A 20 39.72 4.92 22.94
CA HIS A 20 41.11 4.83 22.53
C HIS A 20 42.00 5.73 23.41
N LYS A 21 43.24 5.30 23.65
CA LYS A 21 44.15 5.93 24.63
C LYS A 21 44.59 7.35 24.23
N THR A 22 44.75 7.60 22.93
CA THR A 22 45.39 8.82 22.41
C THR A 22 44.51 9.55 21.41
N ASP A 23 43.99 8.80 20.43
CA ASP A 23 43.30 9.38 19.28
C ASP A 23 41.78 9.14 19.27
N ASP A 24 41.01 10.22 19.18
CA ASP A 24 39.55 10.18 19.08
C ASP A 24 39.02 9.86 17.68
N SER A 25 39.89 9.82 16.67
CA SER A 25 39.53 9.52 15.29
C SER A 25 39.29 8.03 15.03
N ILE A 26 39.85 7.16 15.88
CA ILE A 26 39.82 5.70 15.68
C ILE A 26 38.52 5.10 16.23
N GLY A 27 37.97 5.67 17.30
CA GLY A 27 36.81 5.12 18.00
C GLY A 27 35.59 6.02 18.02
N LEU A 28 34.45 5.45 18.42
CA LEU A 28 33.21 6.18 18.57
C LEU A 28 33.20 6.91 19.92
N ALA A 29 33.07 8.24 19.87
CA ALA A 29 32.86 9.08 21.06
C ALA A 29 31.42 9.04 21.59
N LYS A 30 30.46 8.69 20.73
CA LYS A 30 29.04 8.61 21.06
C LYS A 30 28.51 7.20 20.80
N PRO A 31 27.62 6.69 21.66
CA PRO A 31 27.00 5.39 21.42
C PRO A 31 26.18 5.42 20.12
N LEU A 32 26.12 4.28 19.43
CA LEU A 32 25.31 4.15 18.23
C LEU A 32 23.84 4.09 18.62
N LEU A 33 23.03 4.95 18.00
CA LEU A 33 21.59 4.83 18.08
C LEU A 33 21.14 3.71 17.14
N LEU A 34 20.80 2.56 17.72
CA LEU A 34 20.30 1.43 16.97
C LEU A 34 18.77 1.50 16.87
N ASN A 35 18.24 1.49 15.66
CA ASN A 35 16.80 1.34 15.47
C ASN A 35 16.42 -0.12 15.73
N ARG A 36 15.63 -0.34 16.79
CA ARG A 36 15.04 -1.65 17.08
C ARG A 36 13.79 -1.86 16.26
N LYS A 37 13.59 -3.11 15.84
CA LYS A 37 12.40 -3.53 15.11
C LYS A 37 11.49 -4.27 16.06
N ASP A 38 10.52 -3.55 16.62
CA ASP A 38 9.54 -4.14 17.54
C ASP A 38 8.26 -4.60 16.81
N ASN A 39 8.20 -4.46 15.48
CA ASN A 39 7.04 -4.82 14.66
C ASN A 39 7.24 -6.14 13.89
N THR A 40 6.13 -6.77 13.51
CA THR A 40 6.09 -7.99 12.69
C THR A 40 6.20 -7.71 11.18
N ARG A 41 6.34 -6.44 10.78
CA ARG A 41 6.35 -6.02 9.36
C ARG A 41 7.65 -6.40 8.67
N GLY A 42 7.66 -6.43 7.33
CA GLY A 42 8.90 -6.63 6.56
C GLY A 42 9.92 -5.49 6.75
N LEU A 43 11.21 -5.77 6.54
CA LEU A 43 12.25 -4.73 6.53
C LEU A 43 11.96 -3.69 5.43
N GLY A 44 12.16 -2.41 5.74
CA GLY A 44 11.90 -1.30 4.82
C GLY A 44 10.43 -0.86 4.72
N GLN A 45 9.50 -1.55 5.38
CA GLN A 45 8.11 -1.09 5.48
C GLN A 45 7.99 -0.05 6.58
N LYS A 46 7.62 1.19 6.20
CA LYS A 46 7.33 2.24 7.16
C LYS A 46 5.95 2.01 7.79
N GLN A 47 5.81 2.39 9.05
CA GLN A 47 4.49 2.45 9.68
C GLN A 47 3.71 3.60 9.05
N HIS A 48 2.89 3.28 8.06
CA HIS A 48 1.93 4.22 7.50
C HIS A 48 0.74 4.30 8.44
N PHE A 49 0.70 5.34 9.28
CA PHE A 49 -0.49 5.69 10.08
C PHE A 49 -1.61 6.30 9.23
N THR A 50 -1.34 6.61 7.97
CA THR A 50 -2.25 7.32 7.06
C THR A 50 -2.97 6.40 6.09
N SER A 51 -2.75 5.08 6.14
CA SER A 51 -3.49 4.13 5.28
C SER A 51 -4.98 4.13 5.58
N ASP A 52 -5.40 4.58 6.76
CA ASP A 52 -6.80 4.69 7.14
C ASP A 52 -7.33 6.11 7.00
N GLN A 53 -6.56 7.04 6.41
CA GLN A 53 -7.02 8.41 6.22
C GLN A 53 -7.72 8.63 4.88
N TRP A 54 -7.60 7.71 3.91
CA TRP A 54 -8.25 7.91 2.61
C TRP A 54 -9.77 7.78 2.68
N TRP A 55 -10.30 6.85 3.49
CA TRP A 55 -11.75 6.70 3.67
C TRP A 55 -12.32 7.82 4.55
N MET A 56 -11.63 8.21 5.63
CA MET A 56 -12.02 9.37 6.46
C MET A 56 -12.08 10.66 5.65
N ASN A 57 -11.08 10.91 4.82
CA ASN A 57 -11.07 12.09 3.96
C ASN A 57 -12.13 12.01 2.85
N ALA A 58 -12.42 10.82 2.32
CA ALA A 58 -13.48 10.61 1.34
C ALA A 58 -14.88 10.78 1.94
N PHE A 59 -15.05 10.37 3.20
CA PHE A 59 -16.29 10.52 3.96
C PHE A 59 -16.54 11.98 4.35
N ASP A 60 -15.51 12.68 4.86
CA ASP A 60 -15.57 14.12 5.15
C ASP A 60 -15.86 14.96 3.89
N GLU A 61 -15.32 14.56 2.75
CA GLU A 61 -15.62 15.18 1.44
C GLU A 61 -17.10 15.00 1.03
N GLN A 62 -17.73 13.88 1.39
CA GLN A 62 -19.17 13.68 1.18
C GLN A 62 -20.02 14.50 2.14
N LEU A 63 -19.63 14.58 3.42
CA LEU A 63 -20.37 15.36 4.43
C LEU A 63 -20.41 16.86 4.10
N LYS A 64 -19.30 17.42 3.58
CA LYS A 64 -19.25 18.82 3.12
C LYS A 64 -20.21 19.13 1.98
N GLY A 65 -20.65 18.11 1.24
CA GLY A 65 -21.61 18.23 0.16
C GLY A 65 -23.07 18.12 0.60
N ILE A 66 -23.36 17.92 1.88
CA ILE A 66 -24.72 17.79 2.39
C ILE A 66 -25.24 19.19 2.75
N ASP A 67 -26.12 19.72 1.90
CA ASP A 67 -26.81 20.98 2.20
C ASP A 67 -28.14 20.67 2.90
N THR A 68 -28.30 21.20 4.12
CA THR A 68 -29.49 21.03 4.97
C THR A 68 -30.32 22.31 5.06
N SER A 69 -30.02 23.32 4.24
CA SER A 69 -30.66 24.64 4.22
C SER A 69 -32.19 24.61 4.02
N LYS A 70 -32.76 23.50 3.50
CA LYS A 70 -34.21 23.34 3.34
C LYS A 70 -34.74 22.31 4.33
N GLU A 71 -35.59 22.77 5.24
CA GLU A 71 -36.27 21.92 6.22
C GLU A 71 -36.94 20.71 5.53
N GLY A 72 -36.53 19.51 5.92
CA GLY A 72 -37.08 18.25 5.41
C GLY A 72 -36.48 17.71 4.11
N LYS A 73 -35.54 18.40 3.43
CA LYS A 73 -34.93 17.89 2.19
C LYS A 73 -33.40 17.99 2.22
N VAL A 74 -32.77 16.85 2.47
CA VAL A 74 -31.31 16.69 2.38
C VAL A 74 -30.91 16.59 0.90
N VAL A 75 -30.18 17.59 0.40
CA VAL A 75 -29.67 17.58 -0.99
C VAL A 75 -28.16 17.37 -0.99
N GLN A 76 -27.73 16.24 -1.52
CA GLN A 76 -26.31 15.94 -1.72
C GLN A 76 -25.82 16.64 -3.00
N THR A 77 -25.04 17.71 -2.82
CA THR A 77 -24.49 18.52 -3.91
C THR A 77 -23.25 17.88 -4.55
N VAL A 78 -22.48 17.10 -3.77
CA VAL A 78 -21.24 16.47 -4.23
C VAL A 78 -21.52 15.06 -4.74
N THR A 79 -21.74 14.94 -6.06
CA THR A 79 -21.91 13.66 -6.78
C THR A 79 -20.61 13.13 -7.40
N THR A 80 -19.51 13.87 -7.33
CA THR A 80 -18.22 13.56 -7.97
C THR A 80 -17.08 13.18 -7.02
N GLY A 81 -17.38 12.91 -5.74
CA GLY A 81 -16.36 12.57 -4.73
C GLY A 81 -15.72 11.19 -4.89
N LYS A 82 -14.62 10.96 -4.15
CA LYS A 82 -13.83 9.72 -4.18
C LYS A 82 -14.64 8.43 -3.91
N LEU A 83 -15.70 8.51 -3.10
CA LEU A 83 -16.60 7.38 -2.84
C LEU A 83 -17.48 7.04 -4.06
N ASN A 84 -17.97 8.04 -4.77
CA ASN A 84 -18.80 7.84 -5.98
C ASN A 84 -17.96 7.35 -7.17
N ALA A 85 -16.65 7.63 -7.17
CA ALA A 85 -15.70 7.05 -8.12
C ALA A 85 -15.51 5.53 -7.91
N LEU A 86 -15.73 5.04 -6.68
CA LEU A 86 -15.71 3.61 -6.40
C LEU A 86 -16.92 2.94 -7.06
N GLU A 87 -18.12 3.48 -6.84
CA GLU A 87 -19.38 2.95 -7.41
C GLU A 87 -19.32 2.79 -8.93
N LYS A 88 -18.76 3.78 -9.64
CA LYS A 88 -18.56 3.72 -11.10
C LYS A 88 -17.52 2.70 -11.56
N ASN A 89 -16.60 2.28 -10.70
CA ASN A 89 -15.54 1.31 -11.02
C ASN A 89 -15.75 -0.08 -10.41
N LEU A 90 -16.76 -0.27 -9.56
CA LEU A 90 -17.10 -1.56 -8.95
C LEU A 90 -17.41 -2.62 -10.02
N GLY A 91 -17.98 -2.24 -11.15
CA GLY A 91 -18.31 -3.19 -12.23
C GLY A 91 -17.10 -3.86 -12.90
N LYS A 92 -15.90 -3.26 -12.84
CA LYS A 92 -14.71 -3.80 -13.53
C LYS A 92 -13.98 -4.88 -12.71
N TYR A 93 -14.18 -4.90 -11.39
CA TYR A 93 -13.51 -5.81 -10.47
C TYR A 93 -14.44 -6.52 -9.48
N SER A 94 -15.76 -6.30 -9.57
CA SER A 94 -16.72 -7.03 -8.76
C SER A 94 -16.77 -8.49 -9.21
N VAL A 95 -16.54 -9.38 -8.26
CA VAL A 95 -16.53 -10.85 -8.45
C VAL A 95 -17.88 -11.36 -8.99
N TYR A 96 -18.95 -10.57 -8.83
CA TYR A 96 -20.31 -10.95 -9.20
C TYR A 96 -20.72 -10.56 -10.62
N THR A 97 -19.86 -9.93 -11.43
CA THR A 97 -20.22 -9.54 -12.81
C THR A 97 -20.14 -10.67 -13.82
N THR A 98 -19.50 -11.79 -13.48
CA THR A 98 -19.39 -12.97 -14.36
C THR A 98 -20.54 -13.96 -14.21
N PHE A 99 -21.39 -13.78 -13.20
CA PHE A 99 -22.55 -14.65 -13.01
C PHE A 99 -23.74 -14.06 -13.76
N VAL A 100 -24.23 -14.82 -14.75
CA VAL A 100 -25.51 -14.54 -15.39
C VAL A 100 -26.60 -15.03 -14.44
N ARG A 101 -27.51 -14.14 -14.05
CA ARG A 101 -28.70 -14.54 -13.28
C ARG A 101 -29.57 -15.40 -14.20
N GLY A 102 -29.59 -16.71 -13.95
CA GLY A 102 -30.47 -17.63 -14.67
C GLY A 102 -31.93 -17.26 -14.42
N GLY A 103 -32.75 -17.32 -15.47
CA GLY A 103 -34.20 -17.19 -15.33
C GLY A 103 -34.75 -18.30 -14.44
N PHE A 104 -35.88 -18.03 -13.78
CA PHE A 104 -36.61 -19.07 -13.08
C PHE A 104 -37.29 -19.98 -14.11
N LEU A 105 -37.12 -21.29 -13.97
CA LEU A 105 -37.87 -22.26 -14.76
C LEU A 105 -39.29 -22.27 -14.19
N GLU A 106 -40.26 -21.72 -14.94
CA GLU A 106 -41.67 -21.81 -14.58
C GLU A 106 -42.07 -23.28 -14.48
N GLY A 107 -42.55 -23.68 -13.30
CA GLY A 107 -43.03 -25.03 -13.07
C GLY A 107 -44.29 -25.31 -13.88
N THR A 108 -44.44 -26.53 -14.39
CA THR A 108 -45.62 -26.98 -15.14
C THR A 108 -46.88 -27.13 -14.26
N ILE A 109 -46.85 -26.68 -13.01
CA ILE A 109 -47.93 -26.85 -12.03
C ILE A 109 -49.19 -26.08 -12.48
N ASP A 110 -49.01 -24.89 -13.09
CA ASP A 110 -50.13 -24.10 -13.64
C ASP A 110 -50.76 -24.73 -14.89
N LYS A 111 -50.10 -25.71 -15.53
CA LYS A 111 -50.67 -26.45 -16.67
C LYS A 111 -51.46 -27.69 -16.23
N LEU A 112 -51.29 -28.13 -14.98
CA LEU A 112 -52.06 -29.22 -14.39
C LEU A 112 -53.40 -28.71 -13.84
N THR A 113 -53.48 -27.44 -13.42
CA THR A 113 -54.72 -26.82 -12.90
C THR A 113 -55.75 -26.46 -13.98
N ILE A 114 -55.38 -26.51 -15.27
CA ILE A 114 -56.34 -26.27 -16.38
C ILE A 114 -57.10 -27.55 -16.76
N ASN A 115 -56.61 -28.73 -16.36
CA ASN A 115 -57.26 -30.01 -16.66
C ASN A 115 -57.98 -30.66 -15.46
N ASP A 116 -57.90 -30.07 -14.27
CA ASP A 116 -58.66 -30.53 -13.12
C ASP A 116 -59.35 -29.34 -12.46
N SER A 117 -60.65 -29.24 -12.73
CA SER A 117 -61.51 -28.17 -12.29
C SER A 117 -61.71 -28.20 -10.77
N SER A 118 -61.81 -27.00 -10.20
CA SER A 118 -62.51 -26.69 -8.96
C SER A 118 -61.83 -27.05 -7.63
N THR A 119 -62.15 -26.19 -6.66
CA THR A 119 -62.12 -26.39 -5.21
C THR A 119 -60.81 -26.19 -4.43
N GLU A 120 -60.72 -24.98 -3.89
CA GLU A 120 -60.36 -24.61 -2.50
C GLU A 120 -58.94 -24.84 -1.94
N SER A 121 -58.30 -23.69 -1.65
CA SER A 121 -57.82 -23.23 -0.33
C SER A 121 -56.77 -24.02 0.46
N SER A 122 -55.69 -23.30 0.81
CA SER A 122 -55.05 -23.23 2.15
C SER A 122 -54.45 -24.53 2.71
N GLU A 123 -53.29 -24.63 3.37
CA GLU A 123 -52.16 -23.81 3.79
C GLU A 123 -51.15 -24.85 4.35
N THR A 124 -49.92 -24.38 4.61
CA THR A 124 -49.00 -24.85 5.67
C THR A 124 -48.30 -26.24 5.64
N GLU A 125 -46.98 -26.12 5.57
CA GLU A 125 -45.97 -26.67 6.51
C GLU A 125 -45.36 -28.08 6.31
N SER A 126 -44.06 -28.00 6.05
CA SER A 126 -42.96 -28.67 6.76
C SER A 126 -42.57 -30.09 6.36
N SER A 127 -41.38 -30.14 5.76
CA SER A 127 -40.57 -31.29 5.41
C SER A 127 -39.97 -31.95 6.65
N ASP A 128 -40.16 -33.26 6.70
CA ASP A 128 -39.47 -34.21 7.55
C ASP A 128 -37.99 -34.39 7.14
N GLN A 129 -37.27 -34.99 8.07
CA GLN A 129 -35.88 -35.45 8.11
C GLN A 129 -35.41 -36.19 6.84
N GLN A 130 -34.09 -36.15 6.56
CA GLN A 130 -33.32 -37.35 6.16
C GLN A 130 -31.81 -37.22 6.45
N GLU A 131 -31.29 -38.20 7.18
CA GLU A 131 -29.88 -38.61 7.20
C GLU A 131 -29.57 -39.61 6.06
N GLY A 132 -28.31 -39.61 5.61
CA GLY A 132 -27.58 -40.76 5.03
C GLY A 132 -27.77 -40.99 3.52
N ASP A 133 -26.85 -41.55 2.75
CA ASP A 133 -25.44 -41.96 2.91
C ASP A 133 -24.88 -42.25 1.49
N LYS A 134 -23.57 -41.99 1.29
CA LYS A 134 -22.56 -42.46 0.29
C LYS A 134 -22.93 -42.85 -1.15
N PHE A 135 -22.13 -42.36 -2.12
CA PHE A 135 -21.45 -43.12 -3.21
C PHE A 135 -20.48 -42.15 -3.95
N ASP A 136 -19.15 -42.16 -3.85
CA ASP A 136 -18.08 -43.08 -4.29
C ASP A 136 -17.26 -42.55 -5.51
N LYS A 137 -15.93 -42.43 -5.30
CA LYS A 137 -14.79 -42.44 -6.24
C LYS A 137 -14.58 -41.34 -7.30
N ASP A 138 -13.69 -40.41 -6.94
CA ASP A 138 -12.70 -39.79 -7.82
C ASP A 138 -11.86 -40.85 -8.58
N LYS A 139 -11.92 -40.83 -9.92
CA LYS A 139 -10.92 -41.44 -10.81
C LYS A 139 -10.47 -40.40 -11.84
N PRO A 140 -9.16 -40.13 -12.00
CA PRO A 140 -8.67 -39.23 -13.03
C PRO A 140 -8.84 -39.89 -14.41
N ARG A 141 -9.63 -39.25 -15.29
CA ARG A 141 -9.72 -39.64 -16.70
C ARG A 141 -8.33 -39.58 -17.34
N LYS A 142 -7.92 -40.66 -18.01
CA LYS A 142 -6.64 -40.73 -18.74
C LYS A 142 -6.73 -39.83 -19.98
N GLU A 143 -6.11 -38.65 -19.93
CA GLU A 143 -5.94 -37.74 -21.08
C GLU A 143 -5.26 -38.48 -22.26
N THR A 144 -5.77 -38.28 -23.48
CA THR A 144 -5.19 -38.88 -24.70
C THR A 144 -3.84 -38.23 -25.03
N LYS A 145 -2.94 -38.96 -25.74
CA LYS A 145 -1.58 -38.48 -26.05
C LYS A 145 -1.55 -37.16 -26.81
N GLU A 146 -2.60 -36.84 -27.56
CA GLU A 146 -2.71 -35.62 -28.36
C GLU A 146 -3.07 -34.40 -27.50
N GLU A 147 -4.01 -34.56 -26.57
CA GLU A 147 -4.41 -33.52 -25.61
C GLU A 147 -3.22 -33.09 -24.72
N LYS A 148 -2.38 -34.06 -24.33
CA LYS A 148 -1.14 -33.82 -23.59
C LYS A 148 -0.10 -33.03 -24.39
N LYS A 149 -0.02 -33.22 -25.72
CA LYS A 149 0.90 -32.46 -26.60
C LYS A 149 0.44 -31.01 -26.76
N VAL A 150 -0.86 -30.79 -27.03
CA VAL A 150 -1.46 -29.46 -27.15
C VAL A 150 -1.30 -28.65 -25.86
N ARG A 151 -1.55 -29.27 -24.70
CA ARG A 151 -1.35 -28.65 -23.38
C ARG A 151 0.11 -28.26 -23.13
N LYS A 152 1.07 -29.08 -23.57
CA LYS A 152 2.51 -28.80 -23.41
C LYS A 152 2.96 -27.64 -24.30
N GLU A 153 2.46 -27.55 -25.53
CA GLU A 153 2.77 -26.46 -26.45
C GLU A 153 2.15 -25.13 -25.99
N ALA A 154 0.89 -25.14 -25.57
CA ALA A 154 0.24 -23.97 -24.96
C ALA A 154 1.00 -23.46 -23.72
N LYS A 155 1.50 -24.39 -22.88
CA LYS A 155 2.33 -24.04 -21.72
C LYS A 155 3.69 -23.44 -22.12
N ARG A 156 4.30 -23.87 -23.23
CA ARG A 156 5.55 -23.28 -23.76
C ARG A 156 5.31 -21.87 -24.29
N LYS A 157 4.29 -21.67 -25.15
CA LYS A 157 3.92 -20.35 -25.67
C LYS A 157 3.60 -19.35 -24.55
N ARG A 158 2.88 -19.79 -23.50
CA ARG A 158 2.61 -18.95 -22.32
C ARG A 158 3.87 -18.58 -21.52
N LYS A 159 4.84 -19.49 -21.41
CA LYS A 159 6.11 -19.22 -20.72
C LYS A 159 6.97 -18.23 -21.51
N GLU A 160 7.02 -18.39 -22.83
CA GLU A 160 7.78 -17.53 -23.73
C GLU A 160 7.21 -16.10 -23.77
N ALA A 161 5.89 -15.95 -23.91
CA ALA A 161 5.23 -14.65 -23.81
C ALA A 161 5.48 -13.95 -22.45
N ARG A 162 5.52 -14.73 -21.35
CA ARG A 162 5.84 -14.20 -20.01
C ARG A 162 7.30 -13.78 -19.89
N ALA A 163 8.23 -14.48 -20.55
CA ALA A 163 9.64 -14.13 -20.57
C ALA A 163 9.89 -12.85 -21.39
N ALA A 164 9.30 -12.74 -22.58
CA ALA A 164 9.37 -11.54 -23.42
C ALA A 164 8.85 -10.29 -22.68
N ARG A 165 7.68 -10.38 -22.03
CA ARG A 165 7.12 -9.29 -21.22
C ARG A 165 8.01 -8.89 -20.04
N ARG A 166 8.75 -9.83 -19.45
CA ARG A 166 9.70 -9.54 -18.36
C ARG A 166 10.96 -8.84 -18.88
N ALA A 167 11.48 -9.26 -20.03
CA ALA A 167 12.63 -8.63 -20.67
C ALA A 167 12.31 -7.18 -21.06
N GLU A 168 11.18 -6.93 -21.71
CA GLU A 168 10.72 -5.57 -22.07
C GLU A 168 10.55 -4.67 -20.85
N LYS A 169 10.00 -5.21 -19.75
CA LYS A 169 9.86 -4.46 -18.50
C LYS A 169 11.21 -4.13 -17.86
N ALA A 170 12.22 -5.00 -18.02
CA ALA A 170 13.56 -4.77 -17.50
C ALA A 170 14.28 -3.67 -18.29
N THR A 171 14.24 -3.71 -19.63
CA THR A 171 14.85 -2.69 -20.49
C THR A 171 14.20 -1.32 -20.25
N ARG A 172 12.87 -1.26 -20.14
CA ARG A 172 12.15 -0.01 -19.81
C ARG A 172 12.54 0.57 -18.45
N ARG A 173 12.80 -0.29 -17.46
CA ARG A 173 13.26 0.17 -16.12
C ARG A 173 14.68 0.71 -16.16
N GLU A 174 15.56 0.11 -16.96
CA GLU A 174 16.93 0.55 -17.12
C GLU A 174 17.05 1.89 -17.86
N LEU A 175 16.26 2.10 -18.91
CA LEU A 175 16.18 3.40 -19.59
C LEU A 175 15.68 4.51 -18.64
N LYS A 176 14.67 4.18 -17.81
CA LYS A 176 14.12 5.12 -16.82
C LYS A 176 15.10 5.43 -15.68
N SER A 177 15.94 4.48 -15.27
CA SER A 177 16.97 4.72 -14.25
C SER A 177 18.13 5.55 -14.78
N LYS A 178 18.58 5.30 -16.03
CA LYS A 178 19.60 6.10 -16.72
C LYS A 178 19.17 7.56 -16.91
N SER A 179 17.94 7.80 -17.37
CA SER A 179 17.34 9.15 -17.50
C SER A 179 17.19 9.87 -16.15
N LYS A 180 16.83 9.16 -15.09
CA LYS A 180 16.77 9.75 -13.74
C LYS A 180 18.14 10.08 -13.16
N LYS A 181 19.19 9.32 -13.53
CA LYS A 181 20.55 9.57 -13.06
C LYS A 181 21.17 10.80 -13.74
N SER A 182 20.93 10.98 -15.05
CA SER A 182 21.41 12.17 -15.78
C SER A 182 20.66 13.45 -15.39
N SER A 183 19.35 13.38 -15.13
CA SER A 183 18.58 14.54 -14.62
C SER A 183 18.89 14.90 -13.17
N LYS A 184 19.31 13.92 -12.35
CA LYS A 184 19.72 14.17 -10.96
C LYS A 184 21.13 14.77 -10.88
N SER A 185 22.05 14.40 -11.77
CA SER A 185 23.40 14.97 -11.79
C SER A 185 23.43 16.43 -12.28
N SER A 186 22.55 16.80 -13.23
CA SER A 186 22.45 18.20 -13.69
C SER A 186 21.74 19.13 -12.69
N LYS A 187 20.79 18.60 -11.90
CA LYS A 187 20.08 19.39 -10.88
C LYS A 187 20.85 19.55 -9.56
N SER A 188 21.69 18.58 -9.19
CA SER A 188 22.50 18.67 -7.96
C SER A 188 23.71 19.62 -8.04
N SER A 189 24.25 19.88 -9.25
CA SER A 189 25.39 20.80 -9.40
C SER A 189 24.97 22.27 -9.37
N ALA A 190 23.82 22.61 -9.96
CA ALA A 190 23.34 23.99 -10.01
C ALA A 190 22.68 24.46 -8.69
N GLU A 191 21.95 23.58 -7.99
CA GLU A 191 21.17 23.97 -6.80
C GLU A 191 21.99 23.88 -5.50
N SER A 192 23.12 23.16 -5.48
CA SER A 192 24.00 23.10 -4.30
C SER A 192 25.01 24.23 -4.22
N SER A 193 25.48 24.80 -5.35
CA SER A 193 26.44 25.91 -5.32
C SER A 193 25.80 27.21 -4.82
N ASP A 194 24.60 27.54 -5.29
CA ASP A 194 23.90 28.78 -4.94
C ASP A 194 23.45 28.77 -3.46
N ALA A 195 22.90 27.64 -3.01
CA ALA A 195 22.46 27.48 -1.62
C ALA A 195 23.63 27.47 -0.61
N ASP A 196 24.81 26.93 -0.97
CA ASP A 196 25.99 26.99 -0.10
C ASP A 196 26.64 28.39 -0.09
N GLU A 197 26.62 29.11 -1.21
CA GLU A 197 27.09 30.51 -1.27
C GLU A 197 26.20 31.43 -0.43
N GLU A 198 24.87 31.30 -0.53
CA GLU A 198 23.93 32.11 0.25
C GLU A 198 24.07 31.82 1.76
N LYS A 199 24.27 30.55 2.14
CA LYS A 199 24.48 30.14 3.53
C LYS A 199 25.80 30.66 4.10
N LYS A 200 26.87 30.71 3.30
CA LYS A 200 28.16 31.32 3.69
C LYS A 200 28.03 32.83 3.89
N ARG A 201 27.37 33.54 2.96
CA ARG A 201 27.10 35.00 3.09
C ARG A 201 26.30 35.33 4.35
N ARG A 202 25.27 34.54 4.66
CA ARG A 202 24.46 34.73 5.88
C ARG A 202 25.25 34.53 7.16
N ARG A 203 26.18 33.57 7.20
CA ARG A 203 27.06 33.32 8.35
C ARG A 203 28.06 34.46 8.56
N ALA A 204 28.70 34.94 7.49
CA ALA A 204 29.63 36.07 7.54
C ALA A 204 28.94 37.33 8.10
N LYS A 205 27.75 37.67 7.59
CA LYS A 205 26.95 38.82 8.06
C LYS A 205 26.57 38.70 9.54
N LYS A 206 26.25 37.48 10.01
CA LYS A 206 25.92 37.24 11.42
C LYS A 206 27.14 37.36 12.33
N GLU A 207 28.31 36.92 11.88
CA GLU A 207 29.55 37.01 12.64
C GLU A 207 30.04 38.45 12.74
N GLU A 208 29.97 39.22 11.65
CA GLU A 208 30.29 40.65 11.64
C GLU A 208 29.38 41.44 12.59
N LYS A 209 28.07 41.16 12.58
CA LYS A 209 27.14 41.78 13.53
C LYS A 209 27.44 41.43 14.99
N ARG A 210 27.94 40.22 15.26
CA ARG A 210 28.40 39.84 16.62
C ARG A 210 29.69 40.57 17.01
N ARG A 211 30.63 40.75 16.07
CA ARG A 211 31.86 41.52 16.29
C ARG A 211 31.57 43.00 16.54
N GLN A 212 30.63 43.60 15.80
CA GLN A 212 30.21 44.99 16.02
C GLN A 212 29.59 45.17 17.41
N ARG A 213 28.65 44.31 17.79
CA ARG A 213 28.05 44.33 19.14
C ARG A 213 29.07 44.11 20.26
N ALA A 214 30.05 43.25 20.05
CA ALA A 214 31.12 43.02 21.02
C ALA A 214 32.08 44.22 21.16
N LYS A 215 32.28 44.99 20.08
CA LYS A 215 33.04 46.24 20.10
C LYS A 215 32.25 47.38 20.76
N GLU A 216 30.95 47.48 20.46
CA GLU A 216 30.04 48.44 21.12
C GLU A 216 29.91 48.17 22.62
N ALA A 217 29.85 46.90 23.04
CA ALA A 217 29.79 46.54 24.46
C ALA A 217 31.13 46.71 25.22
N ARG A 218 32.23 46.95 24.50
CA ARG A 218 33.57 47.19 25.08
C ARG A 218 33.94 48.66 25.15
N LYS A 219 33.12 49.55 24.60
CA LYS A 219 33.29 51.00 24.62
C LYS A 219 32.35 51.59 25.67
#